data_AF-A0A7Y5SV83-F1
#
_entry.id   AF-A0A7Y5SV83-F1
#
_cell.length_a   1.000
_cell.length_b   1.000
_cell.length_c   1.000
_cell.angle_alpha   90.00
_cell.angle_beta   90.00
_cell.angle_gamma   90.00
#
_symmetry.space_group_name_H-M   'P 1'
#
loop_
_entity.id
_entity.type
_entity.pdbx_description
1 polymer ?
#
loop_
_entity_poly.entity_id
_entity_poly.type
_entity_poly.pdbx_seq_one_letter_code
_entity_poly.pdbx_strand_id
1 'polypeptide(L)'
;MFQQKSEQRIAECYHCGHRIAMSMAARSVTCPRCYRGLVLDDLIVRDSVSGAKLITCGRVVVERKGRAVTRHINARDGVEIEGEVEAQVSSGGVVHVGSRGCVRGDIAAASLVADTGAVIDGFCRIGNPQA
;
A
#
# COMPACT_ATOMS: atom_id res chain seq x y z
N MET A 1 18.59 -1.50 34.92
CA MET A 1 17.71 -2.51 34.29
C MET A 1 16.88 -1.79 33.24
N PHE A 2 17.26 -1.88 31.97
CA PHE A 2 16.72 -1.06 30.88
C PHE A 2 15.29 -1.52 30.53
N GLN A 3 14.29 -0.69 30.81
CA GLN A 3 12.91 -0.92 30.39
C GLN A 3 12.82 -0.74 28.87
N GLN A 4 12.78 -1.84 28.12
CA GLN A 4 12.36 -1.82 26.73
C GLN A 4 10.85 -1.55 26.69
N LYS A 5 10.49 -0.27 26.57
CA LYS A 5 9.15 0.15 26.18
C LYS A 5 8.91 -0.40 24.77
N SER A 6 8.22 -1.53 24.67
CA SER A 6 7.95 -2.16 23.37
C SER A 6 6.97 -1.28 22.61
N GLU A 7 7.49 -0.45 21.73
CA GLU A 7 6.66 0.23 20.73
C GLU A 7 6.04 -0.87 19.86
N GLN A 8 4.71 -0.92 19.89
CA GLN A 8 3.92 -1.86 19.10
C GLN A 8 3.21 -1.09 17.99
N ARG A 9 3.15 -1.69 16.79
CA ARG A 9 2.27 -1.24 15.71
C ARG A 9 1.14 -2.21 15.48
N ILE A 10 0.05 -1.68 14.96
CA ILE A 10 -1.07 -2.47 14.44
C ILE A 10 -0.97 -2.48 12.93
N ALA A 11 -0.91 -3.67 12.34
CA ALA A 11 -0.99 -3.85 10.90
C ALA A 11 -2.27 -4.61 10.56
N GLU A 12 -2.89 -4.26 9.44
CA GLU A 12 -4.04 -5.00 8.93
C GLU A 12 -3.60 -6.05 7.92
N CYS A 13 -4.16 -7.25 8.03
CA CYS A 13 -3.90 -8.32 7.07
C CYS A 13 -4.48 -7.98 5.69
N TYR A 14 -3.64 -7.92 4.65
CA TYR A 14 -4.08 -7.72 3.26
C TYR A 14 -4.83 -8.92 2.64
N HIS A 15 -5.00 -10.02 3.38
CA HIS A 15 -5.78 -11.18 2.93
C HIS A 15 -7.17 -11.31 3.57
N CYS A 16 -7.31 -10.93 4.85
CA CYS A 16 -8.55 -11.16 5.61
C CYS A 16 -9.02 -9.96 6.45
N GLY A 17 -8.27 -8.86 6.41
CA GLY A 17 -8.59 -7.63 7.16
C GLY A 17 -8.41 -7.71 8.68
N HIS A 18 -7.87 -8.81 9.21
CA HIS A 18 -7.62 -8.91 10.66
C HIS A 18 -6.51 -7.95 11.09
N ARG A 19 -6.77 -7.17 12.15
CA ARG A 19 -5.80 -6.27 12.78
C ARG A 19 -4.94 -7.05 13.75
N ILE A 20 -3.63 -6.95 13.59
CA ILE A 20 -2.63 -7.71 14.35
C ILE A 20 -1.77 -6.68 15.09
N ALA A 21 -1.40 -6.94 16.33
CA ALA A 21 -0.43 -6.13 17.07
C ALA A 21 0.94 -6.82 17.06
N MET A 22 2.01 -6.08 16.82
CA MET A 22 3.37 -6.61 16.75
C MET A 22 4.40 -5.54 17.12
N SER A 23 5.66 -5.94 17.32
CA SER A 23 6.74 -4.99 17.56
C SER A 23 6.97 -4.09 16.34
N MET A 24 7.42 -2.86 16.58
CA MET A 24 7.82 -1.94 15.51
C MET A 24 8.90 -2.54 14.59
N ALA A 25 9.79 -3.38 15.13
CA ALA A 25 10.89 -4.00 14.39
C ALA A 25 10.48 -5.21 13.54
N ALA A 26 9.24 -5.72 13.66
CA ALA A 26 8.79 -6.88 12.89
C ALA A 26 8.72 -6.53 11.40
N ARG A 27 9.40 -7.32 10.56
CA ARG A 27 9.40 -7.18 9.09
C ARG A 27 8.39 -8.09 8.39
N SER A 28 8.05 -9.19 9.06
CA SER A 28 7.01 -10.11 8.62
C SER A 28 6.27 -10.67 9.83
N VAL A 29 5.03 -11.11 9.61
CA VAL A 29 4.22 -11.76 10.64
C VAL A 29 3.29 -12.77 9.99
N THR A 30 2.91 -13.81 10.73
CA THR A 30 1.84 -14.71 10.30
C THR A 30 0.52 -14.22 10.86
N CYS A 31 -0.49 -14.06 10.00
CA CYS A 31 -1.81 -13.68 10.45
C CYS A 31 -2.41 -14.77 11.37
N PRO A 32 -2.82 -14.47 12.61
CA PRO A 32 -3.42 -15.45 13.52
C PRO A 32 -4.82 -15.90 13.08
N ARG A 33 -5.47 -15.17 12.16
CA ARG A 33 -6.83 -15.47 11.67
C ARG A 33 -6.82 -16.34 10.42
N CYS A 34 -5.97 -16.04 9.44
CA CYS A 34 -5.94 -16.77 8.17
C CYS A 34 -4.65 -17.53 7.90
N TYR A 35 -3.73 -17.56 8.87
CA TYR A 35 -2.46 -18.31 8.85
C TYR A 35 -1.55 -18.03 7.64
N ARG A 36 -1.72 -16.89 6.97
CA ARG A 36 -0.90 -16.47 5.83
C ARG A 36 0.19 -15.50 6.28
N GLY A 37 1.35 -15.61 5.64
CA GLY A 37 2.48 -14.70 5.85
C GLY A 37 2.19 -13.31 5.31
N LEU A 38 2.55 -12.31 6.10
CA LEU A 38 2.42 -10.89 5.80
C LEU A 38 3.79 -10.24 5.73
N VAL A 39 4.01 -9.46 4.68
CA VAL A 39 5.16 -8.55 4.58
C VAL A 39 4.76 -7.22 5.19
N LEU A 40 5.58 -6.69 6.10
CA LEU A 40 5.32 -5.44 6.82
C LEU A 40 6.24 -4.29 6.41
N ASP A 41 7.23 -4.59 5.56
CA ASP A 41 8.16 -3.61 5.01
C ASP A 41 7.49 -2.83 3.87
N ASP A 42 7.86 -1.56 3.75
CA ASP A 42 7.43 -0.74 2.62
C ASP A 42 8.10 -1.22 1.33
N LEU A 43 7.40 -1.08 0.21
CA LEU A 43 7.88 -1.42 -1.11
C LEU A 43 8.12 -0.14 -1.91
N ILE A 44 9.34 0.04 -2.41
CA ILE A 44 9.73 1.23 -3.18
C ILE A 44 10.04 0.82 -4.62
N VAL A 45 9.33 1.38 -5.59
CA VAL A 45 9.56 1.20 -7.02
C VAL A 45 10.33 2.42 -7.55
N ARG A 46 11.62 2.22 -7.83
CA ARG A 46 12.55 3.28 -8.27
C ARG A 46 12.59 3.46 -9.79
N ASP A 47 12.65 2.35 -10.53
CA ASP A 47 12.83 2.35 -11.99
C ASP A 47 11.62 1.77 -12.71
N SER A 48 11.57 0.46 -12.92
CA SER A 48 10.44 -0.17 -13.58
C SER A 48 10.23 -1.56 -13.03
N VAL A 49 8.99 -1.88 -12.68
CA VAL A 49 8.58 -3.22 -12.29
C VAL A 49 7.43 -3.67 -13.19
N SER A 50 7.57 -4.85 -13.78
CA SER A 50 6.53 -5.47 -14.60
C SER A 50 6.22 -6.87 -14.10
N GLY A 51 4.94 -7.20 -13.97
CA GLY A 51 4.46 -8.54 -13.58
C GLY A 51 4.67 -8.94 -12.11
N ALA A 52 5.44 -8.20 -11.33
CA ALA A 52 5.62 -8.47 -9.90
C ALA A 52 4.38 -8.04 -9.09
N LYS A 53 4.02 -8.81 -8.06
CA LYS A 53 2.96 -8.44 -7.12
C LYS A 53 3.52 -7.46 -6.10
N LEU A 54 2.94 -6.26 -6.02
CA LEU A 54 3.29 -5.26 -5.01
C LEU A 54 2.28 -5.37 -3.87
N ILE A 55 2.56 -6.24 -2.89
CA ILE A 55 1.65 -6.53 -1.79
C ILE A 55 2.40 -6.38 -0.47
N THR A 56 1.93 -5.51 0.41
CA THR A 56 2.50 -5.29 1.74
C THR A 56 1.45 -4.76 2.72
N CYS A 57 1.67 -4.97 4.01
CA CYS A 57 0.95 -4.28 5.07
C CYS A 57 1.44 -2.85 5.28
N GLY A 58 2.65 -2.53 4.82
CA GLY A 58 3.22 -1.18 4.85
C GLY A 58 2.71 -0.33 3.69
N ARG A 59 3.59 0.54 3.20
CA ARG A 59 3.35 1.46 2.09
C ARG A 59 3.93 0.94 0.79
N VAL A 60 3.33 1.34 -0.31
CA VAL A 60 3.92 1.22 -1.64
C VAL A 60 4.24 2.61 -2.15
N VAL A 61 5.50 2.87 -2.47
CA VAL A 61 5.96 4.15 -3.00
C VAL A 61 6.46 3.93 -4.43
N VAL A 62 5.83 4.60 -5.40
CA VAL A 62 6.29 4.64 -6.79
C VAL A 62 6.93 5.99 -7.00
N GLU A 63 8.25 6.02 -7.10
CA GLU A 63 9.01 7.26 -7.26
C GLU A 63 8.78 7.89 -8.64
N ARG A 64 9.24 9.13 -8.85
CA ARG A 64 9.04 9.91 -10.09
C ARG A 64 9.49 9.21 -11.37
N LYS A 65 10.54 8.40 -11.29
CA LYS A 65 11.05 7.61 -12.43
C LYS A 65 10.47 6.19 -12.47
N GLY A 66 9.72 5.84 -11.42
CA GLY A 66 9.11 4.55 -11.20
C GLY A 66 7.96 4.32 -12.19
N ARG A 67 7.98 3.14 -12.83
CA ARG A 67 6.87 2.61 -13.63
C ARG A 67 6.46 1.25 -13.10
N ALA A 68 5.23 1.13 -12.60
CA ALA A 68 4.69 -0.12 -12.09
C ALA A 68 3.57 -0.63 -13.01
N VAL A 69 3.85 -1.68 -13.77
CA VAL A 69 2.83 -2.38 -14.58
C VAL A 69 2.57 -3.74 -13.96
N THR A 70 1.46 -3.84 -13.24
CA THR A 70 1.11 -5.07 -12.52
C THR A 70 -0.40 -5.24 -12.43
N ARG A 71 -0.87 -6.44 -12.09
CA ARG A 71 -2.32 -6.68 -11.97
C ARG A 71 -2.90 -6.00 -10.73
N HIS A 72 -2.20 -6.09 -9.61
CA HIS A 72 -2.69 -5.59 -8.33
C HIS A 72 -1.57 -5.00 -7.48
N ILE A 73 -1.86 -3.85 -6.90
CA ILE A 73 -1.10 -3.22 -5.82
C ILE A 73 -1.98 -3.26 -4.58
N ASN A 74 -1.48 -3.84 -3.48
CA ASN A 74 -2.20 -3.89 -2.21
C ASN A 74 -1.28 -3.43 -1.09
N ALA A 75 -1.57 -2.26 -0.53
CA ALA A 75 -0.78 -1.66 0.54
C ALA A 75 -1.72 -1.23 1.67
N ARG A 76 -1.55 -1.77 2.88
CA ARG A 76 -2.52 -1.48 3.94
C ARG A 76 -2.31 -0.12 4.61
N ASP A 77 -1.07 0.35 4.73
CA ASP A 77 -0.78 1.63 5.38
C ASP A 77 -0.96 2.83 4.42
N GLY A 78 -0.66 2.65 3.13
CA GLY A 78 -0.86 3.70 2.12
C GLY A 78 -0.17 3.43 0.79
N VAL A 79 -0.45 4.26 -0.21
CA VAL A 79 0.23 4.22 -1.52
C VAL A 79 0.59 5.64 -1.92
N GLU A 80 1.84 5.86 -2.31
CA GLU A 80 2.35 7.14 -2.83
C GLU A 80 2.78 6.95 -4.29
N ILE A 81 2.24 7.77 -5.18
CA ILE A 81 2.44 7.63 -6.64
C ILE A 81 2.95 8.94 -7.21
N GLU A 82 4.25 8.99 -7.47
CA GLU A 82 4.92 10.12 -8.12
C GLU A 82 5.28 9.83 -9.59
N GLY A 83 5.20 8.57 -10.01
CA GLY A 83 5.49 8.09 -11.36
C GLY A 83 4.26 7.49 -12.07
N GLU A 84 4.47 6.45 -12.87
CA GLU A 84 3.41 5.78 -13.64
C GLU A 84 2.99 4.45 -13.02
N VAL A 85 1.68 4.25 -12.89
CA VAL A 85 1.08 3.02 -12.38
C VAL A 85 0.00 2.55 -13.34
N GLU A 86 0.09 1.29 -13.74
CA GLU A 86 -0.92 0.61 -14.54
C GLU A 86 -1.29 -0.68 -13.81
N ALA A 87 -2.30 -0.58 -12.93
CA ALA A 87 -2.72 -1.65 -12.01
C ALA A 87 -4.06 -1.33 -11.34
N GLN A 88 -4.71 -2.36 -10.77
CA GLN A 88 -5.72 -2.14 -9.74
C GLN A 88 -5.03 -1.86 -8.39
N VAL A 89 -5.25 -0.67 -7.84
CA VAL A 89 -4.68 -0.20 -6.58
C VAL A 89 -5.69 -0.37 -5.46
N SER A 90 -5.29 -1.08 -4.42
CA SER A 90 -6.07 -1.25 -3.20
C SER A 90 -5.28 -0.79 -1.99
N SER A 91 -5.85 0.08 -1.18
CA SER A 91 -5.23 0.52 0.06
C SER A 91 -6.20 0.59 1.23
N GLY A 92 -5.71 0.18 2.39
CA GLY A 92 -6.39 0.41 3.67
C GLY A 92 -6.18 1.82 4.22
N GLY A 93 -5.26 2.58 3.64
CA GLY A 93 -4.90 3.93 4.04
C GLY A 93 -5.13 4.93 2.93
N VAL A 94 -4.33 6.00 2.96
CA VAL A 94 -4.38 7.05 1.94
C VAL A 94 -3.65 6.60 0.67
N VAL A 95 -4.27 6.86 -0.48
CA VAL A 95 -3.60 6.86 -1.77
C VAL A 95 -3.29 8.31 -2.12
N HIS A 96 -2.01 8.65 -2.23
CA HIS A 96 -1.53 9.95 -2.67
C HIS A 96 -1.01 9.86 -4.10
N VAL A 97 -1.57 10.68 -4.99
CA VAL A 97 -1.11 10.81 -6.38
C VAL A 97 -0.48 12.19 -6.52
N GLY A 98 0.84 12.21 -6.65
CA GLY A 98 1.62 13.44 -6.79
C GLY A 98 1.35 14.15 -8.12
N SER A 99 1.89 15.37 -8.27
CA SER A 99 1.64 16.24 -9.43
C SER A 99 2.02 15.67 -10.80
N ARG A 100 2.87 14.64 -10.83
CA ARG A 100 3.27 13.90 -12.05
C ARG A 100 2.79 12.44 -12.02
N GLY A 101 2.06 12.06 -10.98
CA GLY A 101 1.53 10.72 -10.80
C GLY A 101 0.48 10.43 -11.87
N CYS A 102 0.63 9.31 -12.55
CA CYS A 102 -0.32 8.83 -13.53
C CYS A 102 -0.77 7.43 -13.13
N VAL A 103 -2.06 7.28 -12.86
CA VAL A 103 -2.67 5.99 -12.52
C VAL A 103 -3.64 5.59 -13.62
N ARG A 104 -3.41 4.44 -14.22
CA ARG A 104 -4.31 3.76 -15.14
C ARG A 104 -4.83 2.49 -14.49
N GLY A 105 -6.11 2.47 -14.17
CA GLY A 105 -6.76 1.37 -13.48
C GLY A 105 -7.56 1.82 -12.26
N ASP A 106 -8.21 0.85 -11.63
CA ASP A 106 -9.13 1.13 -10.53
C ASP A 106 -8.40 1.41 -9.22
N ILE A 107 -8.90 2.38 -8.46
CA ILE A 107 -8.39 2.73 -7.13
C ILE A 107 -9.47 2.45 -6.10
N ALA A 108 -9.16 1.62 -5.11
CA ALA A 108 -9.97 1.43 -3.90
C ALA A 108 -9.14 1.84 -2.68
N ALA A 109 -9.57 2.89 -1.97
CA ALA A 109 -8.78 3.47 -0.88
C ALA A 109 -9.65 4.01 0.26
N ALA A 110 -9.08 4.10 1.46
CA ALA A 110 -9.71 4.77 2.59
C ALA A 110 -9.89 6.28 2.32
N SER A 111 -8.86 6.88 1.73
CA SER A 111 -8.83 8.27 1.30
C SER A 111 -7.99 8.39 0.03
N LEU A 112 -8.32 9.34 -0.83
CA LEU A 112 -7.55 9.67 -2.04
C LEU A 112 -7.18 11.14 -2.00
N VAL A 113 -5.89 11.44 -2.15
CA VAL A 113 -5.37 12.79 -2.30
C VAL A 113 -4.68 12.86 -3.66
N ALA A 114 -5.09 13.81 -4.48
CA ALA A 114 -4.51 14.06 -5.79
C ALA A 114 -3.97 15.48 -5.83
N ASP A 115 -2.69 15.63 -6.12
CA ASP A 115 -2.05 16.93 -6.31
C ASP A 115 -2.43 17.52 -7.68
N THR A 116 -2.27 18.84 -7.81
CA THR A 116 -2.47 19.52 -9.10
C THR A 116 -1.59 18.92 -10.19
N GLY A 117 -2.20 18.40 -11.26
CA GLY A 117 -1.52 17.74 -12.38
C GLY A 117 -1.55 16.21 -12.33
N ALA A 118 -2.00 15.61 -11.23
CA ALA A 118 -2.24 14.18 -11.15
C ALA A 118 -3.25 13.70 -12.21
N VAL A 119 -2.96 12.56 -12.83
CA VAL A 119 -3.84 11.92 -13.82
C VAL A 119 -4.33 10.60 -13.24
N ILE A 120 -5.64 10.44 -13.16
CA ILE A 120 -6.29 9.20 -12.72
C ILE A 120 -7.29 8.80 -13.80
N ASP A 121 -7.02 7.67 -14.45
CA ASP A 121 -7.83 7.09 -15.51
C ASP A 121 -8.31 5.70 -15.06
N GLY A 122 -9.53 5.65 -14.52
CA GLY A 122 -10.14 4.44 -13.99
C GLY A 122 -11.22 4.72 -12.95
N PHE A 123 -11.79 3.66 -12.38
CA PHE A 123 -12.82 3.80 -11.35
C PHE A 123 -12.21 4.04 -9.97
N CYS A 124 -12.68 5.08 -9.28
CA CYS A 124 -12.26 5.39 -7.92
C CYS A 124 -13.38 5.05 -6.93
N ARG A 125 -13.08 4.15 -5.98
CA ARG A 125 -13.92 3.86 -4.82
C ARG A 125 -13.20 4.33 -3.57
N ILE A 126 -13.68 5.44 -3.01
CA ILE A 126 -13.08 6.11 -1.84
C ILE A 126 -14.07 6.01 -0.68
N GLY A 127 -13.57 5.80 0.53
CA GLY A 127 -14.38 5.62 1.73
C GLY A 127 -13.94 4.37 2.46
N ASN A 128 -14.79 3.72 3.25
CA ASN A 128 -14.41 2.45 3.85
C ASN A 128 -14.69 1.30 2.87
N PRO A 129 -13.72 0.79 2.08
CA PRO A 129 -13.95 -0.34 1.18
C PRO A 129 -14.28 -1.65 1.93
N GLN A 130 -14.15 -1.65 3.26
CA GLN A 130 -14.37 -2.79 4.15
C GLN A 130 -15.45 -2.51 5.23
N ALA A 131 -16.29 -1.48 5.06
CA ALA A 131 -17.48 -1.28 5.89
C ALA A 131 -18.52 -2.37 5.65
#